data_AF-A0A7K1BB38-F1
#
_entry.id   AF-A0A7K1BB38-F1
#
_cell.length_a   1.000
_cell.length_b   1.000
_cell.length_c   1.000
_cell.angle_alpha   90.00
_cell.angle_beta   90.00
_cell.angle_gamma   90.00
#
_symmetry.space_group_name_H-M   'P 1'
#
loop_
_entity.id
_entity.type
_entity.pdbx_description
1 polymer ?
#
loop_
_entity_poly.entity_id
_entity_poly.type
_entity_poly.pdbx_seq_one_letter_code
_entity_poly.pdbx_strand_id
1 'polypeptide(L)' 'TAEATAKDLAELTEVAQGAGVRAIFTELGTPSAVADQVAEAVGVPVIELPTHNLPGDGGYATFVVEMATLITGGLTAA' A
#
# COMPACT_ATOMS: atom_id res chain seq x y z
N THR A 1 -14.45 5.94 11.40
CA THR A 1 -13.99 5.09 10.29
C THR A 1 -14.14 5.90 9.01
N ALA A 2 -13.10 5.95 8.17
CA ALA A 2 -13.21 6.46 6.82
C ALA A 2 -13.55 5.26 5.91
N GLU A 3 -14.43 5.46 4.95
CA GLU A 3 -14.84 4.45 3.98
C GLU A 3 -14.61 5.05 2.60
N ALA A 4 -14.03 4.29 1.66
CA ALA A 4 -13.82 4.78 0.31
C ALA A 4 -15.17 4.81 -0.42
N THR A 5 -15.45 5.88 -1.17
CA THR A 5 -16.68 5.93 -1.94
C THR A 5 -16.57 5.09 -3.21
N ALA A 6 -17.69 4.57 -3.69
CA ALA A 6 -17.71 3.79 -4.94
C ALA A 6 -17.18 4.59 -6.14
N LYS A 7 -17.37 5.92 -6.14
CA LYS A 7 -16.83 6.80 -7.18
C LYS A 7 -15.31 6.87 -7.11
N ASP A 8 -14.75 7.09 -5.90
CA ASP A 8 -13.30 7.19 -5.72
C ASP A 8 -12.60 5.87 -6.07
N LEU A 9 -13.20 4.73 -5.72
CA LEU A 9 -12.66 3.42 -6.07
C LEU A 9 -12.68 3.18 -7.59
N ALA A 10 -13.75 3.56 -8.28
CA ALA A 10 -13.81 3.44 -9.74
C ALA A 10 -12.74 4.29 -10.44
N GLU A 11 -12.60 5.55 -10.03
CA GLU A 11 -11.56 6.46 -10.56
C GLU A 11 -10.14 5.92 -10.28
N LEU A 12 -9.90 5.39 -9.07
CA LEU A 12 -8.63 4.77 -8.72
C LEU A 12 -8.33 3.53 -9.58
N THR A 13 -9.31 2.65 -9.78
CA THR A 13 -9.17 1.45 -10.61
C THR A 13 -8.83 1.81 -12.05
N GLU A 14 -9.51 2.80 -12.64
CA GLU A 14 -9.21 3.25 -14.01
C GLU A 14 -7.78 3.76 -14.15
N VAL A 15 -7.32 4.61 -13.22
CA VAL A 15 -5.96 5.16 -13.23
C VAL A 15 -4.92 4.05 -13.03
N ALA A 16 -5.15 3.15 -12.07
CA ALA A 16 -4.21 2.08 -11.74
C ALA A 16 -4.05 1.09 -12.90
N GLN A 17 -5.15 0.68 -13.53
CA GLN A 17 -5.12 -0.21 -14.68
C GLN A 17 -4.51 0.46 -15.91
N GLY A 18 -4.86 1.72 -16.18
CA GLY A 18 -4.30 2.50 -17.29
C GLY A 18 -2.79 2.70 -17.18
N ALA A 19 -2.26 2.77 -15.96
CA ALA A 19 -0.84 2.89 -15.68
C ALA A 19 -0.11 1.55 -15.51
N GLY A 20 -0.82 0.41 -15.50
CA GLY A 20 -0.23 -0.91 -15.25
C GLY A 20 0.39 -1.03 -13.85
N VAL A 21 -0.25 -0.43 -12.84
CA VAL A 21 0.18 -0.51 -11.44
C VAL A 21 0.24 -1.96 -10.99
N ARG A 22 1.31 -2.34 -10.29
CA ARG A 22 1.51 -3.70 -9.77
C ARG A 22 1.22 -3.86 -8.28
N ALA A 23 1.26 -2.75 -7.54
CA ALA A 23 0.99 -2.70 -6.10
C ALA A 23 0.61 -1.27 -5.71
N ILE A 24 -0.19 -1.14 -4.66
CA ILE A 24 -0.52 0.13 -4.01
C ILE A 24 0.12 0.13 -2.63
N PHE A 25 0.70 1.26 -2.22
CA PHE A 25 1.33 1.41 -0.92
C PHE A 25 0.54 2.37 -0.05
N THR A 26 0.28 1.98 1.19
CA THR A 26 -0.41 2.80 2.19
C THR A 26 0.51 3.11 3.34
N GLU A 27 0.21 4.18 4.07
CA GLU A 27 0.90 4.52 5.30
C GLU A 27 0.43 3.62 6.45
N LEU A 28 1.35 3.33 7.38
CA LEU A 28 1.06 2.72 8.67
C LEU A 28 -0.11 3.40 9.38
N GLY A 29 -1.14 2.61 9.69
CA GLY A 29 -2.35 3.09 10.37
C GLY A 29 -3.48 3.46 9.43
N THR A 30 -3.32 3.25 8.12
CA THR A 30 -4.45 3.25 7.19
C THR A 30 -5.49 2.22 7.66
N PRO A 31 -6.77 2.59 7.80
CA PRO A 31 -7.77 1.63 8.25
C PRO A 31 -7.81 0.39 7.33
N SER A 32 -7.74 -0.81 7.93
CA SER A 32 -7.69 -2.05 7.15
C SER A 32 -8.87 -2.19 6.19
N ALA A 33 -10.07 -1.76 6.61
CA ALA A 33 -11.26 -1.76 5.76
C ALA A 33 -11.09 -0.92 4.48
N VAL A 34 -10.35 0.19 4.53
CA VAL A 34 -10.06 1.01 3.35
C VAL A 34 -9.03 0.30 2.46
N ALA A 35 -7.98 -0.27 3.05
CA ALA A 35 -6.98 -1.04 2.30
C ALA A 35 -7.62 -2.25 1.59
N ASP A 36 -8.53 -2.95 2.26
CA ASP A 36 -9.28 -4.10 1.71
C ASP A 36 -10.18 -3.67 0.55
N GLN A 37 -10.94 -2.58 0.70
CA GLN A 37 -11.78 -2.02 -0.37
C GLN A 37 -10.96 -1.64 -1.61
N VAL A 38 -9.78 -1.05 -1.41
CA VAL A 38 -8.87 -0.69 -2.51
C VAL A 38 -8.29 -1.94 -3.18
N ALA A 39 -7.86 -2.93 -2.39
CA ALA A 39 -7.31 -4.18 -2.92
C ALA A 39 -8.35 -4.94 -3.76
N GLU A 40 -9.59 -5.03 -3.26
CA GLU A 40 -10.71 -5.66 -3.96
C GLU A 40 -11.07 -4.92 -5.25
N ALA A 41 -11.16 -3.59 -5.21
CA ALA A 41 -11.57 -2.79 -6.36
C ALA A 41 -10.52 -2.74 -7.48
N VAL A 42 -9.23 -2.63 -7.12
CA VAL A 42 -8.15 -2.45 -8.10
C VAL A 42 -7.59 -3.79 -8.58
N GLY A 43 -7.64 -4.83 -7.73
CA GLY A 43 -7.14 -6.17 -8.06
C GLY A 43 -5.62 -6.29 -7.97
N VAL A 44 -4.96 -5.40 -7.22
CA VAL A 44 -3.51 -5.45 -6.96
C VAL A 44 -3.26 -5.47 -5.45
N PRO A 45 -2.11 -6.00 -4.99
CA PRO A 45 -1.75 -5.97 -3.58
C PRO A 45 -1.72 -4.54 -3.03
N VAL A 46 -2.31 -4.35 -1.85
CA VAL A 46 -2.17 -3.14 -1.05
C VAL A 46 -1.22 -3.45 0.11
N ILE A 47 -0.12 -2.71 0.21
CA ILE A 47 0.99 -3.00 1.12
C ILE A 47 1.19 -1.81 2.04
N GLU A 48 1.08 -2.05 3.34
CA GLU A 48 1.36 -1.04 4.35
C GLU A 48 2.88 -0.83 4.50
N LEU A 49 3.31 0.43 4.44
CA LEU A 49 4.70 0.81 4.67
C LEU A 49 4.86 1.40 6.08
N PRO A 50 5.93 1.02 6.81
CA PRO A 50 6.29 1.71 8.04
C PRO A 50 6.74 3.13 7.68
N THR A 51 6.00 4.15 8.11
CA THR A 51 6.32 5.56 7.81
C THR A 51 6.98 6.29 8.98
N HIS A 52 6.68 5.88 10.22
CA HIS A 52 7.09 6.61 11.42
C HIS A 52 7.52 5.72 12.60
N ASN A 53 7.42 4.40 12.48
CA ASN A 53 7.88 3.48 13.52
C ASN A 53 9.31 3.03 13.22
N LEU A 54 10.21 3.27 14.18
CA LEU A 54 11.52 2.65 14.13
C LEU A 54 11.39 1.13 14.41
N PRO A 55 12.19 0.30 13.73
CA PRO A 55 12.30 -1.12 14.06
C PRO A 55 12.82 -1.32 15.48
N GLY A 56 12.71 -2.56 15.99
CA GLY A 56 13.04 -2.88 17.39
C GLY A 56 14.49 -2.59 17.79
N ASP A 57 15.39 -2.46 16.82
CA ASP A 57 16.79 -2.05 17.02
C ASP A 57 17.00 -0.52 17.04
N GLY A 58 15.95 0.27 16.80
CA GLY A 58 15.98 1.74 16.74
C GLY A 58 16.74 2.31 15.54
N GLY A 59 17.17 1.47 14.60
CA GLY A 59 18.08 1.84 13.53
C GLY A 59 17.37 2.45 12.32
N TYR A 60 17.75 3.68 11.94
CA TYR A 60 17.24 4.28 10.70
C TYR A 60 17.68 3.50 9.44
N ALA A 61 18.87 2.90 9.46
CA ALA A 61 19.32 2.04 8.36
C ALA A 61 18.41 0.82 8.20
N THR A 62 18.08 0.15 9.31
CA THR A 62 17.14 -0.99 9.34
C THR A 62 15.77 -0.56 8.84
N PHE A 63 15.26 0.59 9.29
CA PHE A 63 13.99 1.17 8.82
C PHE A 63 13.96 1.34 7.30
N VAL A 64 15.01 1.95 6.72
CA VAL A 64 15.10 2.16 5.27
C VAL A 64 15.19 0.84 4.51
N VAL A 65 15.95 -0.14 5.02
CA VAL A 65 16.08 -1.47 4.41
C VAL A 65 14.77 -2.24 4.44
N GLU A 66 14.04 -2.21 5.55
CA GLU A 66 12.71 -2.84 5.65
C GLU A 66 11.71 -2.20 4.68
N MET A 67 11.66 -0.87 4.61
CA MET A 67 10.79 -0.16 3.68
C MET A 67 11.13 -0.48 2.22
N ALA A 68 12.42 -0.50 1.85
CA ALA A 68 12.86 -0.89 0.51
C ALA A 68 12.52 -2.36 0.18
N THR A 69 12.59 -3.24 1.18
CA THR A 69 12.24 -4.66 1.03
C THR A 69 10.74 -4.83 0.76
N LEU A 70 9.88 -4.11 1.48
CA LEU A 70 8.43 -4.12 1.23
C LEU A 70 8.06 -3.59 -0.15
N ILE A 71 8.67 -2.46 -0.55
CA ILE A 71 8.46 -1.88 -1.89
C ILE A 71 8.87 -2.88 -2.97
N THR A 72 10.07 -3.46 -2.84
CA THR A 72 10.57 -4.43 -3.81
C THR A 72 9.68 -5.67 -3.86
N GLY A 73 9.32 -6.23 -2.71
CA GLY A 73 8.44 -7.38 -2.60
C GLY A 73 7.09 -7.14 -3.28
N GLY A 74 6.48 -5.98 -3.06
CA GLY A 74 5.23 -5.60 -3.72
C GLY A 74 5.34 -5.48 -5.22
N LEU A 75 6.44 -4.94 -5.72
CA LEU A 75 6.65 -4.79 -7.16
C LEU A 75 6.98 -6.13 -7.85
N THR A 76 7.47 -7.14 -7.13
CA THR A 76 7.91 -8.42 -7.70
C THR A 76 7.00 -9.62 -7.43
N ALA A 77 5.93 -9.47 -6.64
CA ALA A 77 5.01 -10.56 -6.28
C ALA A 77 4.04 -10.99 -7.39
N ALA A 78 4.19 -10.47 -8.61
CA ALA A 78 3.35 -10.73 -9.77
C ALA A 78 3.90 -11.85 -10.66
#